data_AF-E7D1P9-F1
#
_entry.id   AF-E7D1P9-F1
#
_cell.length_a   1.000
_cell.length_b   1.000
_cell.length_c   1.000
_cell.angle_alpha   90.00
_cell.angle_beta   90.00
_cell.angle_gamma   90.00
#
_symmetry.space_group_name_H-M   'P 1'
#
loop_
_entity.id
_entity.type
_entity.pdbx_description
1 polymer ?
#
loop_
_entity_poly.entity_id
_entity_poly.type
_entity_poly.pdbx_seq_one_letter_code
_entity_poly.pdbx_strand_id
1 'polypeptide(L)'
;MANSLISGYDSVQSQAVINNITFQSLNFPNNDDLSGAAAALWRLQEIYLLNTTTVARGEIKGAKMSSELTAGDCFELGRQAYNANQFNHTLHWMKEALKQAGIRSS
;
A
#
# COMPACT_ATOMS: atom_id res chain seq x y z
N MET A 1 49.94 5.54 -8.07
CA MET A 1 49.12 5.74 -9.28
C MET A 1 47.81 4.91 -9.26
N ALA A 2 47.26 4.50 -8.10
CA ALA A 2 46.10 3.58 -8.05
C ALA A 2 44.74 4.25 -7.73
N ASN A 3 44.72 5.53 -7.32
CA ASN A 3 43.50 6.18 -6.80
C ASN A 3 42.54 6.74 -7.87
N SER A 4 42.99 6.91 -9.12
CA SER A 4 42.17 7.47 -10.20
C SER A 4 41.28 6.44 -10.90
N LEU A 5 41.60 5.15 -10.80
CA LEU A 5 40.85 4.08 -11.47
C LEU A 5 39.60 3.63 -10.68
N ILE A 6 39.63 3.74 -9.36
CA ILE A 6 38.51 3.36 -8.47
C ILE A 6 37.38 4.40 -8.55
N SER A 7 37.71 5.70 -8.55
CA SER A 7 36.72 6.79 -8.65
C SER A 7 35.94 6.78 -9.97
N GLY A 8 36.56 6.34 -11.08
CA GLY A 8 35.89 6.23 -12.37
C GLY A 8 34.98 5.01 -12.47
N TYR A 9 35.36 3.88 -11.86
CA TYR A 9 34.58 2.65 -11.87
C TYR A 9 33.22 2.83 -11.17
N ASP A 10 33.21 3.45 -9.98
CA ASP A 10 31.97 3.71 -9.23
C ASP A 10 31.03 4.68 -9.97
N SER A 11 31.58 5.68 -10.68
CA SER A 11 30.78 6.61 -11.49
C SER A 11 30.14 5.93 -12.71
N VAL A 12 30.84 4.98 -13.34
CA VAL A 12 30.34 4.25 -14.52
C VAL A 12 29.25 3.25 -14.13
N GLN A 13 29.42 2.56 -13.00
CA GLN A 13 28.38 1.67 -12.47
C GLN A 13 27.16 2.47 -12.01
N SER A 14 27.36 3.61 -11.34
CA SER A 14 26.26 4.51 -10.96
C SER A 14 25.50 5.02 -12.19
N GLN A 15 26.22 5.43 -13.25
CA GLN A 15 25.60 5.87 -14.49
C GLN A 15 24.85 4.73 -15.21
N ALA A 16 25.37 3.50 -15.16
CA ALA A 16 24.70 2.33 -15.72
C ALA A 16 23.40 2.01 -14.98
N VAL A 17 23.38 2.10 -13.64
CA VAL A 17 22.17 1.93 -12.82
C VAL A 17 21.15 3.03 -13.13
N ILE A 18 21.57 4.30 -13.17
CA ILE A 18 20.70 5.43 -13.51
C ILE A 18 20.11 5.24 -14.91
N ASN A 19 20.94 4.90 -15.90
CA ASN A 19 20.47 4.66 -17.27
C ASN A 19 19.47 3.51 -17.32
N ASN A 20 19.72 2.39 -16.64
CA ASN A 20 18.82 1.23 -16.66
C ASN A 20 17.44 1.58 -16.05
N ILE A 21 17.41 2.40 -15.00
CA ILE A 21 16.16 2.87 -14.37
C ILE A 21 15.46 3.95 -15.22
N THR A 22 16.23 4.79 -15.94
CA THR A 22 15.69 5.90 -16.74
C THR A 22 15.17 5.43 -18.10
N PHE A 23 15.77 4.39 -18.70
CA PHE A 23 15.39 3.85 -20.01
C PHE A 23 14.42 2.67 -19.94
N GLN A 24 14.24 2.04 -18.78
CA GLN A 24 13.08 1.17 -18.56
C GLN A 24 11.83 2.03 -18.36
N SER A 25 10.83 1.87 -19.22
CA SER A 25 9.47 2.35 -18.94
C SER A 25 8.92 1.59 -17.75
N LEU A 26 9.26 2.04 -16.54
CA LEU A 26 8.71 1.50 -15.31
C LEU A 26 7.26 1.96 -15.23
N ASN A 27 6.36 1.07 -15.66
CA ASN A 27 4.91 1.29 -15.58
C ASN A 27 4.49 1.16 -14.12
N PHE A 28 4.59 2.25 -13.37
CA PHE A 28 4.09 2.29 -12.01
C PHE A 28 2.57 2.37 -11.99
N PRO A 29 1.93 1.76 -10.97
CA PRO A 29 0.51 1.95 -10.74
C PRO A 29 0.17 3.43 -10.61
N ASN A 30 -1.03 3.79 -11.08
CA ASN A 30 -1.57 5.14 -10.94
C ASN A 30 -2.76 5.16 -9.96
N ASN A 31 -3.48 6.29 -9.92
CA ASN A 31 -4.61 6.46 -9.01
C ASN A 31 -5.80 5.54 -9.33
N ASP A 32 -6.00 5.16 -10.59
CA ASP A 32 -7.07 4.25 -10.99
C ASP A 32 -6.77 2.82 -10.51
N ASP A 33 -5.50 2.41 -10.58
CA ASP A 33 -5.06 1.12 -10.03
C ASP A 33 -5.27 1.05 -8.52
N LEU A 34 -4.92 2.12 -7.79
CA LEU A 34 -5.17 2.23 -6.36
C LEU A 34 -6.67 2.15 -6.03
N SER A 35 -7.50 2.88 -6.76
CA SER A 35 -8.95 2.90 -6.58
C SER A 35 -9.56 1.52 -6.89
N GLY A 36 -9.10 0.87 -7.96
CA GLY A 36 -9.50 -0.46 -8.35
C GLY A 36 -9.12 -1.52 -7.32
N ALA A 37 -7.90 -1.45 -6.78
CA ALA A 37 -7.44 -2.35 -5.73
C ALA A 37 -8.26 -2.20 -4.44
N ALA A 38 -8.55 -0.96 -4.03
CA ALA A 38 -9.41 -0.68 -2.87
C ALA A 38 -10.83 -1.24 -3.07
N ALA A 39 -11.42 -1.03 -4.25
CA ALA A 39 -12.75 -1.57 -4.57
C ALA A 39 -12.78 -3.10 -4.61
N ALA A 40 -11.74 -3.74 -5.13
CA ALA A 40 -11.62 -5.21 -5.10
C ALA A 40 -11.52 -5.75 -3.67
N LEU A 41 -10.78 -5.07 -2.81
CA LEU A 41 -10.61 -5.44 -1.41
C LEU A 41 -11.93 -5.36 -0.64
N TRP A 42 -12.74 -4.32 -0.83
CA TRP A 42 -14.09 -4.22 -0.24
C TRP A 42 -15.03 -5.33 -0.74
N ARG A 43 -15.01 -5.64 -2.05
CA ARG A 43 -15.80 -6.75 -2.59
C ARG A 43 -15.44 -8.08 -1.95
N LEU A 44 -14.16 -8.34 -1.69
CA LEU A 44 -13.74 -9.53 -0.95
C LEU A 44 -14.26 -9.51 0.49
N GLN A 45 -14.27 -8.36 1.16
CA GLN A 45 -14.86 -8.21 2.49
C GLN A 45 -16.35 -8.55 2.49
N GLU A 46 -17.11 -8.06 1.52
CA GLU A 46 -18.54 -8.32 1.39
C GLU A 46 -18.85 -9.79 1.07
N ILE A 47 -18.18 -10.37 0.06
CA ILE A 47 -18.45 -11.73 -0.42
C ILE A 47 -18.08 -12.78 0.64
N TYR A 48 -16.97 -12.57 1.35
CA TYR A 48 -16.46 -13.53 2.33
C TYR A 48 -16.74 -13.12 3.78
N LEU A 49 -17.52 -12.06 3.99
CA LEU A 49 -17.88 -11.53 5.31
C LEU A 49 -16.64 -11.28 6.20
N LEU A 50 -15.57 -10.77 5.59
CA LEU A 50 -14.31 -10.49 6.29
C LEU A 50 -14.43 -9.18 7.05
N ASN A 51 -14.16 -9.21 8.35
CA ASN A 51 -14.11 -7.98 9.13
C ASN A 51 -12.84 -7.16 8.77
N THR A 52 -12.92 -5.84 8.97
CA THR A 52 -11.83 -4.92 8.65
C THR A 52 -10.55 -5.19 9.43
N THR A 53 -10.64 -5.57 10.70
CA THR A 53 -9.47 -5.89 11.52
C THR A 53 -8.68 -7.09 10.97
N THR A 54 -9.36 -8.14 10.53
CA THR A 54 -8.81 -9.37 9.98
C THR A 54 -8.10 -9.08 8.67
N VAL A 55 -8.72 -8.28 7.80
CA VAL A 55 -8.07 -7.80 6.56
C VAL A 55 -6.86 -6.89 6.87
N ALA A 56 -6.99 -5.95 7.81
CA ALA A 56 -5.88 -5.08 8.20
C ALA A 56 -4.71 -5.86 8.81
N ARG A 57 -4.97 -6.99 9.46
CA ARG A 57 -3.93 -7.91 9.95
C ARG A 57 -3.38 -8.83 8.86
N GLY A 58 -3.84 -8.76 7.63
CA GLY A 58 -3.43 -9.68 6.57
C GLY A 58 -3.82 -11.13 6.85
N GLU A 59 -4.83 -11.35 7.68
CA GLU A 59 -5.36 -12.67 8.04
C GLU A 59 -6.55 -12.97 7.15
N ILE A 60 -6.50 -14.04 6.35
CA ILE A 60 -7.64 -14.46 5.52
C ILE A 60 -7.85 -15.95 5.78
N LYS A 61 -9.06 -16.32 6.23
CA LYS A 61 -9.42 -17.71 6.60
C LYS A 61 -8.46 -18.35 7.61
N GLY A 62 -7.92 -17.56 8.55
CA GLY A 62 -7.03 -18.05 9.61
C GLY A 62 -5.56 -18.21 9.22
N ALA A 63 -5.17 -17.86 7.98
CA ALA A 63 -3.78 -17.83 7.55
C ALA A 63 -3.28 -16.38 7.37
N LYS A 64 -2.02 -16.13 7.73
CA LYS A 64 -1.32 -14.86 7.45
C LYS A 64 -0.91 -14.85 5.99
N MET A 65 -1.70 -14.18 5.15
CA MET A 65 -1.53 -14.16 3.70
C MET A 65 -0.80 -12.90 3.21
N SER A 66 -0.75 -11.84 4.02
CA SER A 66 -0.08 -10.59 3.69
C SER A 66 0.55 -9.92 4.90
N SER A 67 1.34 -8.87 4.65
CA SER A 67 1.76 -7.92 5.67
C SER A 67 0.56 -7.21 6.29
N GLU A 68 0.76 -6.69 7.50
CA GLU A 68 -0.24 -5.87 8.17
C GLU A 68 -0.30 -4.48 7.54
N LEU A 69 -1.52 -3.94 7.49
CA LEU A 69 -1.79 -2.58 7.11
C LEU A 69 -1.48 -1.65 8.30
N THR A 70 -0.78 -0.57 8.01
CA THR A 70 -0.55 0.50 8.98
C THR A 70 -1.83 1.31 9.22
N ALA A 71 -1.81 2.19 10.22
CA ALA A 71 -2.87 3.18 10.42
C ALA A 71 -3.06 4.08 9.17
N GLY A 72 -1.96 4.42 8.48
CA GLY A 72 -1.98 5.21 7.26
C GLY A 72 -2.67 4.50 6.10
N ASP A 73 -2.39 3.19 5.93
CA ASP A 73 -3.04 2.37 4.89
C ASP A 73 -4.55 2.25 5.15
N CYS A 74 -4.94 2.06 6.41
CA CYS A 74 -6.36 2.00 6.80
C CYS A 74 -7.07 3.34 6.53
N PHE A 75 -6.40 4.47 6.81
CA PHE A 75 -6.93 5.80 6.52
C PHE A 75 -7.08 6.04 5.01
N GLU A 76 -6.10 5.62 4.21
CA GLU A 76 -6.17 5.68 2.75
C GLU A 76 -7.38 4.90 2.23
N LEU A 77 -7.58 3.66 2.68
CA LEU A 77 -8.75 2.85 2.31
C LEU A 77 -10.07 3.52 2.72
N GLY A 78 -10.11 4.16 3.89
CA GLY A 78 -11.25 4.96 4.33
C GLY A 78 -11.50 6.15 3.41
N ARG A 79 -10.45 6.86 2.97
CA ARG A 79 -10.57 8.02 2.07
C ARG A 79 -11.02 7.61 0.68
N GLN A 80 -10.48 6.51 0.14
CA GLN A 80 -10.93 5.93 -1.13
C GLN A 80 -12.42 5.58 -1.08
N ALA A 81 -12.88 4.96 0.01
CA ALA A 81 -14.29 4.64 0.22
C ALA A 81 -15.17 5.90 0.28
N TYR A 82 -14.71 6.95 0.98
CA TYR A 82 -15.44 8.21 1.08
C TYR A 82 -15.62 8.86 -0.29
N ASN A 83 -14.54 8.96 -1.07
CA ASN A 83 -14.55 9.51 -2.42
C ASN A 83 -15.45 8.70 -3.37
N ALA A 84 -15.58 7.39 -3.15
CA ALA A 84 -16.48 6.51 -3.89
C ALA A 84 -17.92 6.46 -3.34
N ASN A 85 -18.28 7.30 -2.37
CA ASN A 85 -19.58 7.31 -1.67
C ASN A 85 -19.93 5.98 -0.96
N GLN A 86 -18.93 5.18 -0.62
CA GLN A 86 -19.06 3.92 0.13
C GLN A 86 -18.96 4.19 1.63
N PHE A 87 -19.97 4.85 2.20
CA PHE A 87 -19.91 5.38 3.58
C PHE A 87 -19.80 4.29 4.66
N ASN A 88 -20.36 3.10 4.44
CA ASN A 88 -20.18 1.98 5.37
C ASN A 88 -18.73 1.52 5.43
N HIS A 89 -18.07 1.38 4.28
CA HIS A 89 -16.64 1.06 4.20
C HIS A 89 -15.79 2.18 4.79
N THR A 90 -16.14 3.44 4.52
CA THR A 90 -15.49 4.61 5.12
C THR A 90 -15.47 4.50 6.64
N LEU A 91 -16.63 4.25 7.25
CA LEU A 91 -16.76 4.14 8.70
C LEU A 91 -15.87 3.02 9.28
N HIS A 92 -15.90 1.83 8.68
CA HIS A 92 -15.12 0.70 9.18
C HIS A 92 -13.61 0.93 9.05
N TRP A 93 -13.14 1.42 7.91
CA TRP A 93 -11.72 1.66 7.68
C TRP A 93 -11.16 2.84 8.49
N MET A 94 -11.95 3.91 8.67
CA MET A 94 -11.55 5.02 9.55
C MET A 94 -11.49 4.58 11.02
N LYS A 95 -12.41 3.73 11.48
CA LYS A 95 -12.35 3.14 12.84
C LYS A 95 -11.12 2.27 13.03
N GLU A 96 -10.77 1.43 12.05
CA GLU A 96 -9.56 0.60 12.14
C GLU A 96 -8.30 1.47 12.12
N ALA A 97 -8.27 2.55 11.33
CA ALA A 97 -7.17 3.50 11.32
C ALA A 97 -6.93 4.14 12.70
N LEU A 98 -8.00 4.62 13.35
CA LEU A 98 -7.92 5.19 14.71
C LEU A 98 -7.42 4.17 15.73
N LYS A 99 -7.94 2.94 15.67
CA LYS A 99 -7.52 1.84 16.54
C LYS A 99 -6.04 1.51 16.37
N GLN A 100 -5.54 1.42 15.13
CA GLN A 100 -4.12 1.16 14.84
C GLN A 100 -3.21 2.34 15.26
N ALA A 101 -3.73 3.56 15.20
CA ALA A 101 -3.04 4.75 15.71
C ALA A 101 -3.04 4.84 17.25
N GLY A 102 -3.70 3.92 17.96
CA GLY A 102 -3.86 3.96 19.42
C GLY A 102 -4.82 5.06 19.91
N ILE A 103 -5.61 5.65 19.01
CA ILE A 103 -6.58 6.70 19.33
C ILE A 103 -7.91 6.02 19.69
N ARG A 104 -8.32 6.10 20.95
CA ARG A 104 -9.61 5.57 21.40
C ARG A 104 -10.74 6.44 20.86
N SER A 105 -11.69 5.84 20.14
CA SER A 105 -13.01 6.45 19.94
C SER A 105 -13.77 6.40 21.27
N SER A 106 -14.09 7.57 21.81
CA SER A 106 -14.93 7.77 23.00
C SER A 106 -16.30 7.11 22.89
#